data_AF-Q8WPY0-F1
#
_entry.id   AF-Q8WPY0-F1
#
_cell.length_a   1.000
_cell.length_b   1.000
_cell.length_c   1.000
_cell.angle_alpha   90.00
_cell.angle_beta   90.00
_cell.angle_gamma   90.00
#
_symmetry.space_group_name_H-M   'P 1'
#
loop_
_entity.id
_entity.type
_entity.pdbx_description
1 polymer ?
#
loop_
_entity_poly.entity_id
_entity_poly.type
_entity_poly.pdbx_seq_one_letter_code
_entity_poly.pdbx_strand_id
1 'polypeptide(L)' 'ACAPYRRLSLCNKNLEYINRYDSSKAKHDLLAEVCMAAKFEAQSLIRYHPQYQAKYPDSNSQICTV' A
#
# COMPACT_ATOMS: atom_id res chain seq x y z
N ALA A 1 7.33 20.93 4.01
CA ALA A 1 7.29 19.56 3.47
C ALA A 1 5.96 19.36 2.75
N CYS A 2 5.94 18.68 1.60
CA CYS A 2 4.72 18.42 0.84
C CYS A 2 4.52 16.90 0.69
N ALA A 3 3.34 16.41 1.07
CA ALA A 3 3.00 15.01 0.89
C ALA A 3 2.52 14.77 -0.55
N PRO A 4 3.00 13.73 -1.25
CA PRO A 4 2.47 13.37 -2.56
C PRO A 4 1.03 12.86 -2.44
N TYR A 5 0.22 13.04 -3.49
CA TYR A 5 -1.19 12.62 -3.49
C TYR A 5 -1.40 11.16 -3.09
N ARG A 6 -0.49 10.25 -3.49
CA ARG A 6 -0.54 8.83 -3.09
C ARG A 6 -0.47 8.65 -1.57
N ARG A 7 0.36 9.45 -0.89
CA ARG A 7 0.53 9.38 0.57
C ARG A 7 -0.71 9.87 1.33
N LEU A 8 -1.47 10.80 0.73
CA LEU A 8 -2.69 11.34 1.35
C LEU A 8 -3.82 10.30 1.42
N SER A 9 -3.84 9.35 0.49
CA SER A 9 -4.89 8.33 0.35
C SER A 9 -4.36 6.91 0.60
N LEU A 10 -3.32 6.77 1.43
CA LEU A 10 -2.71 5.49 1.74
C LEU A 10 -3.73 4.51 2.36
N CYS A 11 -3.74 3.25 1.92
CA CYS A 11 -4.64 2.23 2.45
C CYS A 11 -4.20 1.72 3.84
N ASN A 12 -4.31 2.56 4.88
CA ASN A 12 -3.83 2.25 6.24
C ASN A 12 -4.90 2.34 7.34
N LYS A 13 -6.19 2.50 6.99
CA LYS A 13 -7.28 2.67 7.97
C LYS A 13 -7.37 1.52 8.99
N ASN A 14 -7.06 0.30 8.56
CA ASN A 14 -7.04 -0.87 9.43
C ASN A 14 -5.93 -0.78 10.50
N LEU A 15 -4.87 -0.01 10.24
CA LEU A 15 -3.78 0.23 11.19
C LEU A 15 -4.13 1.24 12.30
N GLU A 16 -5.26 1.95 12.23
CA GLU A 16 -5.69 2.88 13.28
C GLU A 16 -6.09 2.17 14.59
N TYR A 17 -6.38 0.87 14.53
CA TYR A 17 -6.91 0.07 15.65
C TYR A 17 -5.91 -0.93 16.24
N ILE A 18 -4.63 -0.85 15.88
CA ILE A 18 -3.59 -1.81 16.27
C ILE A 18 -3.27 -1.82 17.77
N ASN A 19 -3.66 -0.76 18.48
CA ASN A 19 -3.48 -0.63 19.93
C ASN A 19 -4.39 -1.57 20.74
N ARG A 20 -5.28 -2.32 20.07
CA ARG A 20 -6.23 -3.25 20.70
C ARG A 20 -5.69 -4.68 20.80
N TYR A 21 -4.49 -4.97 20.29
CA TYR A 21 -3.96 -6.34 20.27
C TYR A 21 -3.45 -6.79 21.63
N ASP A 22 -3.73 -8.05 21.96
CA ASP A 22 -3.12 -8.75 23.08
C ASP A 22 -1.61 -8.84 22.85
N SER A 23 -0.80 -8.53 23.87
CA SER A 23 0.66 -8.50 23.76
C SER A 23 1.27 -9.83 23.30
N SER A 24 0.62 -10.96 23.61
CA SER A 24 1.05 -12.30 23.19
C SER A 24 0.83 -12.59 21.70
N LYS A 25 -0.06 -11.84 21.03
CA LYS A 25 -0.41 -11.99 19.60
C LYS A 25 -0.09 -10.77 18.76
N ALA A 26 0.27 -9.64 19.38
CA ALA A 26 0.52 -8.36 18.74
C ALA A 26 1.40 -8.43 17.48
N LYS A 27 2.45 -9.27 17.47
CA LYS A 27 3.30 -9.46 16.29
C LYS A 27 2.55 -10.07 15.11
N HIS A 28 1.75 -11.10 15.35
CA HIS A 28 1.03 -11.81 14.31
C HIS A 28 -0.17 -11.01 13.81
N ASP A 29 -0.87 -10.33 14.72
CA ASP A 29 -1.97 -9.45 14.37
C ASP A 29 -1.47 -8.26 13.55
N LEU A 30 -0.38 -7.62 13.99
CA LEU A 30 0.26 -6.55 13.21
C LEU A 30 0.68 -7.02 11.81
N LEU A 31 1.26 -8.22 11.70
CA LEU A 31 1.64 -8.78 10.40
C LEU A 31 0.43 -8.95 9.49
N ALA A 32 -0.67 -9.52 10.00
CA ALA A 32 -1.89 -9.73 9.23
C ALA A 32 -2.46 -8.40 8.70
N GLU A 33 -2.47 -7.37 9.54
CA GLU A 33 -2.98 -6.04 9.20
C GLU A 33 -2.10 -5.31 8.19
N VAL A 34 -0.77 -5.40 8.34
CA VAL A 34 0.18 -4.83 7.38
C VAL A 34 0.05 -5.54 6.03
N CYS A 35 -0.09 -6.87 6.00
CA CYS A 35 -0.31 -7.62 4.77
C CYS A 35 -1.65 -7.25 4.11
N MET A 36 -2.70 -7.05 4.90
CA MET A 36 -4.00 -6.63 4.39
C MET A 36 -3.95 -5.23 3.78
N ALA A 37 -3.33 -4.28 4.48
CA ALA A 37 -3.08 -2.92 3.98
C ALA A 37 -2.29 -2.94 2.66
N ALA A 38 -1.19 -3.71 2.62
CA ALA A 38 -0.35 -3.84 1.43
C ALA A 38 -1.10 -4.42 0.22
N LYS A 39 -1.96 -5.43 0.44
CA LYS A 39 -2.81 -6.01 -0.59
C LYS A 39 -3.76 -4.96 -1.19
N PHE A 40 -4.45 -4.18 -0.35
CA PHE A 40 -5.39 -3.17 -0.84
C PHE A 40 -4.69 -2.00 -1.52
N GLU A 41 -3.56 -1.54 -0.99
CA GLU A 41 -2.73 -0.52 -1.64
C GLU A 41 -2.27 -1.00 -3.03
N ALA A 42 -1.76 -2.24 -3.14
CA ALA A 42 -1.36 -2.81 -4.43
C ALA A 42 -2.53 -2.93 -5.41
N GLN A 43 -3.72 -3.36 -4.96
CA GLN A 43 -4.92 -3.39 -5.80
C GLN A 43 -5.34 -2.01 -6.30
N SER A 44 -5.14 -0.95 -5.50
CA SER A 44 -5.41 0.42 -5.93
C SER A 44 -4.44 0.87 -7.04
N LEU A 45 -3.18 0.41 -7.00
CA LEU A 45 -2.12 0.82 -7.93
C LEU A 45 -2.11 0.00 -9.24
N ILE A 46 -2.37 -1.31 -9.17
CA ILE A 46 -2.33 -2.22 -10.33
C ILE A 46 -3.25 -1.75 -11.48
N ARG A 47 -4.36 -1.06 -11.16
CA ARG A 47 -5.29 -0.52 -12.16
C ARG A 47 -4.64 0.53 -13.09
N TYR A 48 -3.56 1.17 -12.64
CA TYR A 48 -2.81 2.14 -13.44
C TYR A 48 -1.66 1.51 -14.24
N HIS A 49 -1.40 0.20 -14.07
CA HIS A 49 -0.33 -0.50 -14.79
C HIS A 49 -0.35 -0.26 -16.31
N PRO A 50 -1.50 -0.38 -17.01
CA PRO A 50 -1.54 -0.16 -18.46
C PRO A 50 -1.19 1.29 -18.84
N GLN A 51 -1.58 2.26 -18.01
CA GLN A 51 -1.29 3.68 -18.25
C GLN A 51 0.21 3.97 -18.11
N TYR A 52 0.85 3.38 -17.09
CA TYR A 52 2.30 3.49 -16.92
C TYR A 52 3.07 2.81 -18.05
N GLN A 53 2.62 1.63 -18.49
CA GLN A 53 3.26 0.92 -19.60
C GLN A 53 3.14 1.70 -20.93
N ALA A 54 1.99 2.34 -21.19
CA ALA A 54 1.80 3.17 -22.38
C ALA A 54 2.61 4.48 -22.31
N LYS A 55 2.72 5.09 -21.13
CA LYS A 55 3.46 6.34 -20.94
C LYS A 55 4.98 6.14 -20.98
N TYR A 56 5.45 4.95 -20.58
CA TYR A 56 6.87 4.62 -20.48
C TYR A 56 7.17 3.28 -21.17
N PRO A 57 7.06 3.22 -22.51
CA PRO A 57 7.16 1.96 -23.27
C PRO A 57 8.54 1.29 -23.16
N ASP A 58 9.60 2.08 -22.93
CA ASP A 58 10.98 1.59 -22.80
C ASP A 58 11.35 1.24 -21.34
N SER A 59 10.41 1.38 -20.40
CA SER A 59 10.66 1.21 -18.97
C SER A 59 9.81 0.07 -18.41
N ASN A 60 10.47 -1.06 -18.13
CA ASN A 60 9.81 -2.30 -17.75
C ASN A 60 9.07 -2.27 -16.39
N SER A 61 9.25 -1.24 -15.55
CA SER A 61 8.65 -1.28 -14.20
C SER A 61 8.58 0.05 -13.47
N GLN A 62 7.89 1.05 -14.02
CA GLN A 62 7.60 2.26 -13.25
C GLN A 62 6.51 2.08 -12.20
N ILE A 63 5.69 1.02 -12.28
CA ILE A 63 4.68 0.76 -11.25
C ILE A 63 5.30 0.39 -9.90
N CYS A 64 6.50 -0.20 -9.90
CA CYS A 64 7.21 -0.61 -8.69
C CYS A 64 7.89 0.56 -7.97
N THR A 65 7.91 1.75 -8.57
CA THR A 65 8.57 2.95 -8.04
C THR A 65 7.60 4.10 -7.72
N VAL A 66 6.29 3.90 -7.90
CA VAL A 66 5.22 4.91 -7.67
C VAL A 66 4.90 5.13 -6.19
#